data_AF-A0A962QEK5-F1
#
_entry.id   AF-A0A962QEK5-F1
#
_cell.length_a   1.000
_cell.length_b   1.000
_cell.length_c   1.000
_cell.angle_alpha   90.00
_cell.angle_beta   90.00
_cell.angle_gamma   90.00
#
_symmetry.space_group_name_H-M   'P 1'
#
loop_
_entity.id
_entity.type
_entity.pdbx_description
1 polymer ?
#
loop_
_entity_poly.entity_id
_entity_poly.type
_entity_poly.pdbx_seq_one_letter_code
_entity_poly.pdbx_strand_id
1 'polypeptide(L)'
;LRISLGVIQKITSQAEAIGLDWPTIEQMDDRQLAQAIYPQSDVRTSGSLQLPDWHEVHQSLKAKGVTKQLLWEEYSQQYPNRSYSYPQYCHLYKAWLKKQKRSMRQLHQAGDKLFVDYAGQTVPIVLFDYRETRAGHYPKIYLDGFNGSLLTDGYSGYDACRRGGRQQTDDARLLESCPASFPRYRQSAPERRSTGLRLTCRDA
;
A
#
# COMPACT_ATOMS: atom_id res chain seq x y z
N LEU A 1 40.49 26.85 2.84
CA LEU A 1 40.23 25.70 1.93
C LEU A 1 39.37 24.67 2.67
N ARG A 2 38.21 24.24 2.12
CA ARG A 2 37.36 23.19 2.72
C ARG A 2 37.84 21.81 2.27
N ILE A 3 39.00 21.37 2.78
CA ILE A 3 39.59 20.06 2.49
C ILE A 3 39.92 19.36 3.81
N SER A 4 39.71 18.05 3.86
CA SER A 4 40.03 17.24 5.04
C SER A 4 41.54 17.04 5.21
N LEU A 5 42.01 16.99 6.45
CA LEU A 5 43.42 16.74 6.79
C LEU A 5 43.99 15.47 6.10
N GLY A 6 43.23 14.38 6.07
CA GLY A 6 43.67 13.12 5.45
C GLY A 6 43.91 13.23 3.94
N VAL A 7 43.18 14.12 3.25
CA VAL A 7 43.43 14.38 1.82
C VAL A 7 44.73 15.17 1.64
N ILE A 8 44.98 16.15 2.50
CA ILE A 8 46.24 16.91 2.48
C ILE A 8 47.42 15.96 2.70
N GLN A 9 47.37 15.15 3.76
CA GLN A 9 48.42 14.17 4.08
C GLN A 9 48.67 13.20 2.92
N LYS A 10 47.60 12.68 2.29
CA LYS A 10 47.71 11.79 1.15
C LYS A 10 48.44 12.48 -0.01
N ILE A 11 48.05 13.69 -0.38
CA ILE A 11 48.66 14.44 -1.48
C ILE A 11 50.12 14.77 -1.16
N THR A 12 50.43 15.21 0.05
CA THR A 12 51.81 15.50 0.48
C THR A 12 52.69 14.25 0.42
N SER A 13 52.23 13.12 0.99
CA SER A 13 52.97 11.86 0.94
C SER A 13 53.24 11.37 -0.49
N GLN A 14 52.30 11.65 -1.40
CA GLN A 14 52.41 11.25 -2.79
C GLN A 14 53.36 12.17 -3.57
N ALA A 15 53.33 13.48 -3.29
CA ALA A 15 54.29 14.43 -3.86
C ALA A 15 55.73 14.12 -3.41
N GLU A 16 55.93 13.79 -2.13
CA GLU A 16 57.22 13.34 -1.60
C GLU A 16 57.70 12.05 -2.28
N ALA A 17 56.82 11.07 -2.48
CA ALA A 17 57.17 9.82 -3.16
C ALA A 17 57.59 10.00 -4.62
N ILE A 18 57.10 11.06 -5.28
CA ILE A 18 57.43 11.41 -6.68
C ILE A 18 58.65 12.35 -6.73
N GLY A 19 59.09 12.91 -5.60
CA GLY A 19 60.17 13.90 -5.55
C GLY A 19 59.77 15.28 -6.10
N LEU A 20 58.49 15.65 -5.97
CA LEU A 20 57.96 16.93 -6.43
C LEU A 20 58.25 18.03 -5.39
N ASP A 21 59.26 18.86 -5.68
CA ASP A 21 59.55 20.05 -4.90
C ASP A 21 58.75 21.27 -5.37
N TRP A 22 58.51 22.21 -4.45
CA TRP A 22 57.80 23.47 -4.70
C TRP A 22 58.31 24.27 -5.93
N PRO A 23 59.62 24.45 -6.17
CA PRO A 23 60.12 25.19 -7.33
C PRO A 23 59.78 24.52 -8.66
N THR A 24 59.59 23.20 -8.65
CA THR A 24 59.19 22.42 -9.83
C THR A 24 57.68 22.56 -10.06
N ILE A 25 56.88 22.52 -8.99
CA ILE A 25 55.42 22.69 -9.04
C ILE A 25 55.04 24.06 -9.61
N GLU A 26 55.73 25.13 -9.21
CA GLU A 26 55.46 26.49 -9.66
C GLU A 26 55.63 26.67 -11.19
N GLN A 27 56.43 25.83 -11.84
CA GLN A 27 56.67 25.87 -13.27
C GLN A 27 55.69 25.00 -14.08
N MET A 28 54.86 24.19 -13.41
CA MET A 28 53.94 23.25 -14.07
C MET A 28 52.54 23.85 -14.22
N ASP A 29 51.87 23.53 -15.35
CA ASP A 29 50.44 23.80 -15.51
C ASP A 29 49.59 22.82 -14.67
N ASP A 30 48.38 23.22 -14.29
CA ASP A 30 47.45 22.43 -13.47
C ASP A 30 47.24 21.02 -14.05
N ARG A 31 47.22 20.92 -15.38
CA ARG A 31 47.09 19.64 -16.10
C ARG A 31 48.31 18.75 -15.93
N GLN A 32 49.51 19.33 -15.98
CA GLN A 32 50.77 18.61 -15.83
C GLN A 32 50.95 18.12 -14.40
N LEU A 33 50.62 18.97 -13.42
CA LEU A 33 50.62 18.60 -12.01
C LEU A 33 49.60 17.48 -11.72
N ALA A 34 48.39 17.60 -12.26
CA ALA A 34 47.35 16.57 -12.10
C ALA A 34 47.77 15.23 -12.71
N GLN A 35 48.42 15.23 -13.87
CA GLN A 35 48.95 14.00 -14.49
C GLN A 35 50.09 13.38 -13.67
N ALA A 36 50.99 14.19 -13.13
CA ALA A 36 52.11 13.70 -12.32
C ALA A 36 51.60 13.05 -11.02
N ILE A 37 50.66 13.68 -10.33
CA ILE A 37 50.10 13.17 -9.07
C ILE A 37 49.07 12.05 -9.34
N TYR A 38 48.30 12.11 -10.42
CA TYR A 38 47.25 11.13 -10.73
C TYR A 38 47.42 10.53 -12.13
N PRO A 39 48.45 9.69 -12.36
CA PRO A 39 48.79 9.18 -13.69
C PRO A 39 47.73 8.26 -14.31
N GLN A 40 46.87 7.65 -13.48
CA GLN A 40 45.74 6.83 -13.93
C GLN A 40 44.42 7.61 -14.03
N SER A 41 44.42 8.92 -13.72
CA SER A 41 43.22 9.72 -13.89
C SER A 41 43.02 10.06 -15.36
N ASP A 42 41.88 9.68 -15.93
CA ASP A 42 41.53 10.09 -17.29
C ASP A 42 41.23 11.59 -17.29
N VAL A 43 42.15 12.38 -17.84
CA VAL A 43 42.09 13.85 -17.90
C VAL A 43 41.09 14.33 -18.98
N ARG A 44 40.48 13.41 -19.74
CA ARG A 44 39.46 13.77 -20.73
C ARG A 44 38.26 14.39 -20.01
N THR A 45 38.06 15.69 -20.24
CA THR A 45 36.85 16.39 -19.82
C THR A 45 35.66 15.76 -20.55
N SER A 46 34.98 14.84 -19.89
CA SER A 46 33.77 14.20 -20.41
C SER A 46 32.67 15.26 -20.58
N GLY A 47 32.51 15.76 -21.81
CA GLY A 47 31.35 16.56 -22.19
C GLY A 47 30.10 15.70 -22.06
N SER A 48 29.31 15.96 -21.02
CA SER A 48 28.05 15.28 -20.65
C SER A 48 28.15 13.83 -20.17
N LEU A 49 27.72 13.61 -18.92
CA LEU A 49 27.34 12.29 -18.39
C LEU A 49 26.22 11.68 -19.25
N GLN A 50 26.23 10.37 -19.44
CA GLN A 50 25.17 9.68 -20.17
C GLN A 50 23.98 9.43 -19.24
N LEU A 51 22.75 9.65 -19.69
CA LEU A 51 21.58 9.32 -18.90
C LEU A 51 21.11 7.90 -19.25
N PRO A 52 21.00 6.97 -18.29
CA PRO A 52 20.40 5.65 -18.54
C PRO A 52 18.95 5.79 -19.00
N ASP A 53 18.49 4.86 -19.86
CA ASP A 53 17.05 4.73 -20.12
C ASP A 53 16.36 4.14 -18.89
N TRP A 54 15.68 5.02 -18.15
CA TRP A 54 14.98 4.64 -16.93
C TRP A 54 13.81 3.67 -17.16
N HIS A 55 13.25 3.64 -18.37
CA HIS A 55 12.19 2.70 -18.69
C HIS A 55 12.72 1.26 -18.75
N GLU A 56 13.81 1.02 -19.48
CA GLU A 56 14.47 -0.29 -19.57
C GLU A 56 14.99 -0.76 -18.21
N VAL A 57 15.61 0.14 -17.45
CA VAL A 57 16.05 -0.13 -16.07
C VAL A 57 14.87 -0.55 -15.20
N HIS A 58 13.73 0.13 -15.30
CA HIS A 58 12.54 -0.19 -14.53
C HIS A 58 11.92 -1.54 -14.92
N GLN A 59 11.95 -1.91 -16.19
CA GLN A 59 11.50 -3.22 -16.64
C GLN A 59 12.42 -4.33 -16.13
N SER A 60 13.73 -4.15 -16.24
CA SER A 60 14.74 -5.12 -15.80
C SER A 60 14.64 -5.40 -14.30
N LEU A 61 14.36 -4.38 -13.49
CA LEU A 61 14.16 -4.51 -12.03
C LEU A 61 12.93 -5.33 -11.63
N LYS A 62 12.00 -5.64 -12.55
CA LYS A 62 10.87 -6.54 -12.26
C LYS A 62 11.25 -8.02 -12.35
N ALA A 63 12.37 -8.34 -13.00
CA ALA A 63 12.86 -9.70 -13.10
C ALA A 63 13.44 -10.18 -11.76
N LYS A 64 13.34 -11.49 -11.49
CA LYS A 64 13.83 -12.07 -10.23
C LYS A 64 15.35 -11.99 -10.16
N GLY A 65 15.88 -11.53 -9.03
CA GLY A 65 17.33 -11.48 -8.77
C GLY A 65 18.05 -10.25 -9.33
N VAL A 66 17.38 -9.37 -10.08
CA VAL A 66 17.99 -8.15 -10.61
C VAL A 66 18.00 -7.05 -9.54
N THR A 67 19.16 -6.46 -9.29
CA THR A 67 19.34 -5.38 -8.32
C THR A 67 19.77 -4.08 -9.02
N LYS A 68 19.49 -2.93 -8.39
CA LYS A 68 19.96 -1.63 -8.90
C LYS A 68 21.48 -1.52 -8.94
N GLN A 69 22.17 -2.24 -8.06
CA GLN A 69 23.62 -2.26 -8.02
C GLN A 69 24.16 -2.96 -9.26
N LEU A 70 23.63 -4.15 -9.59
CA LEU A 70 24.01 -4.89 -10.79
C LEU A 70 23.82 -4.04 -12.07
N LEU A 71 22.66 -3.43 -12.24
CA LEU A 71 22.38 -2.58 -13.41
C LEU A 71 23.28 -1.33 -13.46
N TRP A 72 23.71 -0.81 -12.31
CA TRP A 72 24.67 0.30 -12.26
C TRP A 72 26.08 -0.15 -12.64
N GLU A 73 26.51 -1.35 -12.22
CA GLU A 73 27.81 -1.91 -12.58
C GLU A 73 27.90 -2.11 -14.09
N GLU A 74 26.89 -2.71 -14.72
CA GLU A 74 26.80 -2.88 -16.19
C GLU A 74 26.82 -1.53 -16.92
N TYR A 75 26.03 -0.57 -16.45
CA TYR A 75 25.99 0.79 -16.98
C TYR A 75 27.35 1.51 -16.86
N SER A 76 28.05 1.35 -15.73
CA SER A 76 29.35 1.96 -15.51
C SER A 76 30.44 1.32 -16.35
N GLN A 77 30.34 0.01 -16.61
CA GLN A 77 31.25 -0.68 -17.54
C GLN A 77 31.02 -0.23 -18.98
N GLN A 78 29.76 0.00 -19.38
CA GLN A 78 29.43 0.51 -20.70
C GLN A 78 29.91 1.96 -20.93
N TYR A 79 29.93 2.78 -19.86
CA TYR A 79 30.33 4.20 -19.95
C TYR A 79 31.34 4.62 -18.85
N PRO A 80 32.60 4.13 -18.86
CA PRO A 80 33.54 4.32 -17.74
C PRO A 80 33.81 5.77 -17.33
N ASN A 81 33.83 6.71 -18.29
CA ASN A 81 34.11 8.13 -18.04
C ASN A 81 32.87 9.03 -18.12
N ARG A 82 31.71 8.45 -18.44
CA ARG A 82 30.43 9.18 -18.59
C ARG A 82 29.34 8.60 -17.69
N SER A 83 29.70 7.75 -16.74
CA SER A 83 28.78 7.14 -15.79
C SER A 83 28.52 8.04 -14.58
N TYR A 84 27.29 7.98 -14.07
CA TYR A 84 26.96 8.56 -12.77
C TYR A 84 27.49 7.68 -11.65
N SER A 85 27.88 8.31 -10.54
CA SER A 85 28.15 7.58 -9.30
C SER A 85 26.89 6.84 -8.82
N TYR A 86 27.06 5.71 -8.14
CA TYR A 86 25.94 4.89 -7.66
C TYR A 86 24.88 5.67 -6.85
N PRO A 87 25.24 6.57 -5.90
CA PRO A 87 24.26 7.38 -5.20
C PRO A 87 23.45 8.30 -6.12
N GLN A 88 24.12 8.93 -7.09
CA GLN A 88 23.49 9.83 -8.05
C GLN A 88 22.57 9.06 -9.00
N TYR A 89 23.00 7.88 -9.48
CA TYR A 89 22.18 6.97 -10.27
C TYR A 89 20.88 6.60 -9.53
N CYS A 90 21.00 6.20 -8.26
CA CYS A 90 19.84 5.88 -7.43
C CYS A 90 18.93 7.10 -7.20
N HIS A 91 19.50 8.29 -7.04
CA HIS A 91 18.73 9.52 -6.88
C HIS A 91 17.91 9.84 -8.14
N LEU A 92 18.56 9.82 -9.32
CA LEU A 92 17.92 10.08 -10.61
C LEU A 92 16.81 9.06 -10.90
N TYR A 93 17.05 7.77 -10.65
CA TYR A 93 16.03 6.73 -10.80
C TYR A 93 14.82 6.99 -9.90
N LYS A 94 15.04 7.34 -8.62
CA LYS A 94 13.94 7.68 -7.69
C LYS A 94 13.17 8.91 -8.16
N ALA A 95 13.87 9.93 -8.67
CA ALA A 95 13.24 11.14 -9.20
C ALA A 95 12.37 10.83 -10.43
N TRP A 96 12.86 9.98 -11.33
CA TRP A 96 12.08 9.48 -12.47
C TRP A 96 10.86 8.68 -12.01
N LEU A 97 11.01 7.77 -11.04
CA LEU A 97 9.93 6.91 -10.54
C LEU A 97 8.79 7.72 -9.91
N LYS A 98 9.09 8.86 -9.26
CA LYS A 98 8.06 9.78 -8.75
C LYS A 98 7.20 10.38 -9.85
N LYS A 99 7.76 10.64 -11.04
CA LYS A 99 7.03 11.18 -12.18
C LYS A 99 6.03 10.19 -12.78
N GLN A 100 6.19 8.89 -12.52
CA GLN A 100 5.33 7.83 -13.07
C GLN A 100 4.02 7.61 -12.29
N LYS A 101 3.90 8.15 -11.06
CA LYS A 101 2.68 8.01 -10.26
C LYS A 101 1.59 8.93 -10.78
N ARG A 102 0.77 8.43 -11.71
CA ARG A 102 -0.53 9.03 -12.02
C ARG A 102 -1.52 8.59 -10.95
N SER A 103 -1.72 9.39 -9.91
CA SER A 103 -2.90 9.22 -9.07
C SER A 103 -4.12 9.69 -9.87
N MET A 104 -5.04 8.77 -10.17
CA MET A 104 -6.39 9.16 -10.57
C MET A 104 -7.08 9.73 -9.32
N ARG A 105 -7.06 11.05 -9.17
CA ARG A 105 -7.91 11.70 -8.16
C ARG A 105 -9.34 11.61 -8.64
N GLN A 106 -10.06 10.61 -8.15
CA GLN A 106 -11.50 10.52 -8.36
C GLN A 106 -12.16 11.59 -7.48
N LEU A 107 -12.95 12.47 -8.09
CA LEU A 107 -13.81 13.39 -7.36
C LEU A 107 -15.08 12.63 -6.99
N HIS A 108 -15.34 12.52 -5.69
CA HIS A 108 -16.55 11.89 -5.16
C HIS A 108 -17.45 12.98 -4.59
N GLN A 109 -18.54 13.25 -5.29
CA GLN A 109 -19.61 14.07 -4.74
C GLN A 109 -20.36 13.26 -3.68
N ALA A 110 -20.67 13.90 -2.54
CA ALA A 110 -21.33 13.24 -1.44
C ALA A 110 -22.71 12.73 -1.87
N GLY A 111 -22.96 11.43 -1.68
CA GLY A 111 -24.23 10.78 -2.05
C GLY A 111 -24.25 10.13 -3.44
N ASP A 112 -23.29 10.39 -4.32
CA ASP A 112 -23.30 9.85 -5.69
C ASP A 112 -22.87 8.38 -5.76
N LYS A 113 -21.93 7.97 -4.90
CA LYS A 113 -21.36 6.61 -4.88
C LYS A 113 -21.16 6.13 -3.46
N LEU A 114 -21.66 4.93 -3.18
CA LEU A 114 -21.45 4.21 -1.93
C LEU A 114 -20.58 2.99 -2.21
N PHE A 115 -19.42 2.92 -1.57
CA PHE A 115 -18.53 1.76 -1.63
C PHE A 115 -18.84 0.87 -0.44
N VAL A 116 -19.11 -0.42 -0.70
CA VAL A 116 -19.27 -1.44 0.32
C VAL A 116 -18.10 -2.40 0.20
N ASP A 117 -17.21 -2.35 1.18
CA ASP A 117 -16.11 -3.28 1.36
C ASP A 117 -16.51 -4.35 2.39
N TYR A 118 -16.68 -5.58 1.90
CA TYR A 118 -16.89 -6.72 2.78
C TYR A 118 -15.56 -7.14 3.39
N ALA A 119 -15.41 -6.97 4.71
CA ALA A 119 -14.37 -7.65 5.47
C ALA A 119 -14.61 -9.16 5.31
N GLY A 120 -13.67 -9.87 4.68
CA GLY A 120 -13.86 -11.23 4.12
C GLY A 120 -14.23 -12.37 5.07
N GLN A 121 -14.65 -12.07 6.30
CA GLN A 121 -15.16 -13.05 7.25
C GLN A 121 -16.67 -13.25 7.00
N THR A 122 -17.00 -14.37 6.37
CA THR A 122 -18.38 -14.76 6.08
C THR A 122 -19.08 -15.21 7.35
N VAL A 123 -20.04 -14.42 7.83
CA VAL A 123 -21.00 -14.83 8.86
C VAL A 123 -22.18 -15.55 8.19
N PRO A 124 -22.68 -16.66 8.77
CA PRO A 124 -23.85 -17.36 8.24
C PRO A 124 -25.08 -16.45 8.33
N ILE A 125 -25.70 -16.17 7.18
CA ILE A 125 -26.94 -15.41 7.10
C ILE A 125 -28.10 -16.37 7.35
N VAL A 126 -28.75 -16.24 8.51
CA VAL A 126 -30.00 -16.95 8.80
C VAL A 126 -31.17 -16.07 8.34
N LEU A 127 -31.81 -16.47 7.24
CA LEU A 127 -33.03 -15.82 6.75
C LEU A 127 -34.21 -16.28 7.59
N PHE A 128 -34.86 -15.35 8.29
CA PHE A 128 -36.10 -15.64 9.03
C PHE A 128 -37.30 -15.48 8.08
N ASP A 129 -38.11 -16.53 7.95
CA ASP A 129 -39.41 -16.46 7.29
C ASP A 129 -40.41 -15.79 8.25
N TYR A 130 -40.51 -14.46 8.15
CA TYR A 130 -41.44 -13.68 8.96
C TYR A 130 -42.88 -14.01 8.54
N ARG A 131 -43.57 -14.80 9.35
CA ARG A 131 -45.03 -14.99 9.23
C ARG A 131 -45.77 -13.80 9.84
N GLU A 132 -47.04 -13.63 9.45
CA GLU A 132 -47.91 -12.50 9.82
C GLU A 132 -48.00 -12.20 11.33
N THR A 133 -47.61 -13.13 12.20
CA THR A 133 -47.60 -12.92 13.65
C THR A 133 -46.25 -13.31 14.27
N ARG A 134 -45.67 -12.37 15.04
CA ARG A 134 -44.39 -12.52 15.76
C ARG A 134 -44.54 -13.25 17.10
N ALA A 135 -45.55 -14.11 17.23
CA ALA A 135 -45.89 -14.76 18.50
C ALA A 135 -44.80 -15.76 18.94
N GLY A 136 -44.54 -15.84 20.25
CA GLY A 136 -43.39 -16.56 20.84
C GLY A 136 -43.37 -18.09 20.64
N HIS A 137 -44.35 -18.70 19.99
CA HIS A 137 -44.32 -20.11 19.61
C HIS A 137 -43.63 -20.37 18.27
N TYR A 138 -43.56 -19.39 17.37
CA TYR A 138 -42.89 -19.55 16.08
C TYR A 138 -41.37 -19.64 16.17
N PRO A 139 -40.67 -18.82 16.98
CA PRO A 139 -39.21 -18.90 17.10
C PRO A 139 -38.73 -20.24 17.67
N LYS A 140 -39.55 -20.89 18.51
CA LYS A 140 -39.22 -22.18 19.14
C LYS A 140 -39.01 -23.31 18.13
N ILE A 141 -39.78 -23.32 17.05
CA ILE A 141 -39.68 -24.36 16.01
C ILE A 141 -38.36 -24.20 15.23
N TYR A 142 -37.92 -22.96 15.01
CA TYR A 142 -36.71 -22.65 14.24
C TYR A 142 -35.41 -22.78 15.04
N LEU A 143 -35.49 -22.59 16.36
CA LEU A 143 -34.34 -22.73 17.26
C LEU A 143 -34.20 -24.15 17.83
N ASP A 144 -35.06 -25.09 17.42
CA ASP A 144 -34.98 -26.48 17.86
C ASP A 144 -33.70 -27.12 17.31
N GLY A 145 -32.81 -27.55 18.22
CA GLY A 145 -31.48 -28.06 17.89
C GLY A 145 -30.40 -27.01 17.61
N PHE A 146 -30.68 -25.71 17.72
CA PHE A 146 -29.65 -24.68 17.61
C PHE A 146 -28.74 -24.68 18.85
N ASN A 147 -27.43 -24.78 18.64
CA ASN A 147 -26.43 -24.73 19.71
C ASN A 147 -25.42 -23.61 19.41
N GLY A 148 -25.61 -22.46 20.05
CA GLY A 148 -24.79 -21.26 19.82
C GLY A 148 -25.39 -20.02 20.48
N SER A 149 -24.77 -18.86 20.23
CA SER A 149 -25.25 -17.57 20.73
C SER A 149 -26.21 -16.93 19.73
N LEU A 150 -27.40 -16.56 20.19
CA LEU A 150 -28.41 -15.86 19.39
C LEU A 150 -28.46 -14.39 19.82
N LEU A 151 -28.11 -13.48 18.91
CA LEU A 151 -28.33 -12.05 19.09
C LEU A 151 -29.77 -11.72 18.74
N THR A 152 -30.53 -11.18 19.70
CA THR A 152 -31.94 -10.80 19.49
C THR A 152 -32.10 -9.28 19.56
N ASP A 153 -33.09 -8.73 18.87
CA ASP A 153 -33.46 -7.31 18.90
C ASP A 153 -34.21 -6.90 20.18
N GLY A 154 -34.06 -7.67 21.28
CA GLY A 154 -34.70 -7.38 22.58
C GLY A 154 -36.21 -7.61 22.63
N TYR A 155 -36.81 -8.25 21.62
CA TYR A 155 -38.25 -8.51 21.59
C TYR A 155 -38.68 -9.55 22.64
N SER A 156 -39.70 -9.24 23.43
CA SER A 156 -40.19 -10.10 24.54
C SER A 156 -40.69 -11.48 24.09
N GLY A 157 -41.02 -11.65 22.81
CA GLY A 157 -41.39 -12.95 22.24
C GLY A 157 -40.27 -14.01 22.33
N TYR A 158 -39.01 -13.61 22.50
CA TYR A 158 -37.88 -14.55 22.68
C TYR A 158 -37.72 -15.04 24.11
N ASP A 159 -38.34 -14.40 25.10
CA ASP A 159 -38.22 -14.78 26.52
C ASP A 159 -38.72 -16.21 26.76
N ALA A 160 -39.67 -16.66 25.94
CA ALA A 160 -40.24 -17.99 25.99
C ALA A 160 -39.29 -19.10 25.47
N CYS A 161 -38.19 -18.76 24.78
CA CYS A 161 -37.22 -19.71 24.20
C CYS A 161 -36.12 -20.14 25.20
N ARG A 162 -36.31 -19.87 26.50
CA ARG A 162 -35.39 -20.11 27.63
C ARG A 162 -35.14 -21.58 28.01
N ARG A 163 -34.92 -22.49 27.05
CA ARG A 163 -34.41 -23.84 27.37
C ARG A 163 -33.01 -24.02 26.82
N GLY A 164 -32.00 -23.77 27.67
CA GLY A 164 -30.68 -24.40 27.56
C GLY A 164 -29.47 -23.53 27.18
N GLY A 165 -29.63 -22.24 26.83
CA GLY A 165 -28.49 -21.37 26.45
C GLY A 165 -28.40 -20.11 27.31
N ARG A 166 -27.17 -19.71 27.70
CA ARG A 166 -26.91 -18.42 28.37
C ARG A 166 -27.16 -17.29 27.38
N GLN A 167 -28.16 -16.45 27.65
CA GLN A 167 -28.28 -15.14 27.02
C GLN A 167 -27.25 -14.21 27.63
N GLN A 168 -26.36 -13.66 26.80
CA GLN A 168 -25.58 -12.50 27.17
C GLN A 168 -26.38 -11.28 26.71
N THR A 169 -27.17 -10.73 27.63
CA THR A 169 -27.78 -9.41 27.46
C THR A 169 -26.68 -8.41 27.77
N ASP A 170 -26.00 -7.90 26.76
CA ASP A 170 -25.17 -6.72 26.97
C ASP A 170 -26.11 -5.55 27.27
N ASP A 171 -25.93 -5.00 28.48
CA ASP A 171 -26.68 -3.89 29.04
C ASP A 171 -26.66 -2.68 28.10
N ALA A 172 -27.69 -2.56 27.26
CA ALA A 172 -28.12 -1.30 26.67
C ALA A 172 -29.15 -0.62 27.60
N ARG A 173 -28.83 -0.52 28.90
CA ARG A 173 -29.45 0.45 29.81
C ARG A 173 -28.66 1.74 29.72
N LEU A 174 -28.92 2.52 28.67
CA LEU A 174 -28.72 3.97 28.65
C LEU A 174 -29.24 4.49 27.32
N LEU A 175 -30.52 4.83 27.28
CA LEU A 175 -31.00 6.06 26.65
C LEU A 175 -32.43 6.29 27.14
N GLU A 176 -32.57 7.42 27.82
CA GLU A 176 -33.79 7.91 28.43
C GLU A 176 -34.89 8.18 27.39
N SER A 177 -36.13 7.96 27.83
CA SER A 177 -37.36 8.67 27.45
C SER A 177 -37.50 9.21 26.01
N CYS A 178 -38.38 8.58 25.24
CA CYS A 178 -39.12 9.27 24.17
C CYS A 178 -40.58 8.75 24.13
N PRO A 179 -41.59 9.58 24.48
CA PRO A 179 -42.99 9.23 24.29
C PRO A 179 -43.38 9.60 22.86
N ALA A 180 -43.28 8.65 21.93
CA ALA A 180 -43.76 8.84 20.57
C ALA A 180 -44.94 7.90 20.31
N SER A 181 -46.14 8.44 20.47
CA SER A 181 -47.39 7.93 19.94
C SER A 181 -47.26 7.75 18.43
N PHE A 182 -47.19 6.50 17.95
CA PHE A 182 -47.30 6.19 16.53
C PHE A 182 -48.73 5.74 16.19
N PRO A 183 -49.36 6.28 15.12
CA PRO A 183 -50.71 5.90 14.73
C PRO A 183 -50.73 4.49 14.11
N ARG A 184 -51.78 3.72 14.41
CA ARG A 184 -52.03 2.40 13.82
C ARG A 184 -52.20 2.52 12.31
N TYR A 185 -51.23 2.02 11.55
CA TYR A 185 -51.42 1.77 10.12
C TYR A 185 -52.11 0.41 9.95
N ARG A 186 -53.38 0.42 9.56
CA ARG A 186 -54.13 -0.77 9.14
C ARG A 186 -53.69 -1.10 7.71
N GLN A 187 -52.85 -2.12 7.54
CA GLN A 187 -52.59 -2.70 6.21
C GLN A 187 -53.54 -3.87 6.00
N SER A 188 -54.47 -3.70 5.04
CA SER A 188 -55.21 -4.77 4.40
C SER A 188 -54.24 -5.63 3.58
N ALA A 189 -54.24 -6.94 3.84
CA ALA A 189 -53.44 -7.92 3.12
C ALA A 189 -53.89 -8.06 1.65
N PRO A 190 -52.98 -8.08 0.66
CA PRO A 190 -53.30 -8.58 -0.66
C PRO A 190 -53.13 -10.11 -0.72
N GLU A 191 -54.07 -10.72 -1.44
CA GLU A 191 -54.26 -12.15 -1.64
C GLU A 191 -53.07 -12.85 -2.28
N ARG A 192 -52.83 -14.10 -1.85
CA ARG A 192 -51.75 -14.98 -2.33
C ARG A 192 -51.85 -15.24 -3.83
N ARG A 193 -50.73 -15.12 -4.55
CA ARG A 193 -50.45 -15.96 -5.72
C ARG A 193 -49.10 -16.64 -5.57
N SER A 194 -49.16 -17.95 -5.47
CA SER A 194 -48.04 -18.87 -5.53
C SER A 194 -47.43 -18.89 -6.93
N THR A 195 -46.23 -18.36 -7.09
CA THR A 195 -45.37 -18.70 -8.22
C THR A 195 -43.99 -19.03 -7.66
N GLY A 196 -43.66 -20.32 -7.63
CA GLY A 196 -42.33 -20.79 -7.29
C GLY A 196 -41.34 -20.31 -8.35
N LEU A 197 -40.43 -19.41 -7.96
CA LEU A 197 -39.29 -19.05 -8.79
C LEU A 197 -38.10 -19.92 -8.36
N ARG A 198 -37.76 -20.89 -9.20
CA ARG A 198 -36.56 -21.72 -9.05
C ARG A 198 -35.40 -20.97 -9.74
N LEU A 199 -34.55 -20.30 -8.96
CA LEU A 199 -33.33 -19.68 -9.47
C LEU A 199 -32.18 -20.69 -9.38
N THR A 200 -31.71 -21.16 -10.52
CA THR A 200 -30.45 -21.91 -10.63
C THR A 200 -29.32 -20.90 -10.86
N CYS A 201 -28.34 -20.84 -9.96
CA CYS A 201 -27.05 -20.20 -10.22
C CYS A 201 -26.35 -20.94 -11.38
N ARG A 202 -25.89 -20.17 -12.36
CA ARG A 202 -24.95 -20.63 -13.39
C ARG A 202 -23.64 -19.93 -13.09
N ASP A 203 -22.62 -20.71 -12.76
CA ASP A 203 -21.25 -20.23 -12.59
C ASP A 203 -20.71 -19.69 -13.91
N ALA A 204 -20.15 -18.48 -13.87
CA ALA A 204 -19.05 -18.01 -14.71
C ALA A 204 -18.43 -16.76 -14.06
#